data_AF-A0A3S3NWS4-F1
#
_entry.id   AF-A0A3S3NWS4-F1
#
_cell.length_a   1.000
_cell.length_b   1.000
_cell.length_c   1.000
_cell.angle_alpha   90.00
_cell.angle_beta   90.00
_cell.angle_gamma   90.00
#
_symmetry.space_group_name_H-M   'P 1'
#
loop_
_entity.id
_entity.type
_entity.pdbx_description
1 polymer ?
#
loop_
_entity_poly.entity_id
_entity_poly.type
_entity_poly.pdbx_seq_one_letter_code
_entity_poly.pdbx_strand_id
1 'polypeptide(L)'
;MAASTIFTTALSVTLVLLFFNVPTCSADLIELDNSFPLIKPGHRKSVSEYDMDLLEFSMNLEYLQAEFFLWGSLGQGLDNVAPNLAMGGPAPVGARKANLDALTADIITQFGYQEVGHLRALKKHVEGFPRPLMDLSPSCFSNLMDKAFGHSLSPSFNPYANSVNFLLGSYLLPYVALTAYEGFNPHLHSPTSRRLCGGLLGVQSAQDAVIRALLYQHASTKVEPYGVTVAEFTSRISALRNELGGTGNKDEGLIAPSSASSVEGHHHLGNLLAENSNAICYQRAPREILRILYGKGTAGVGGGFFPNGANDDSFPFVQARHGMSEYDMDLLEFPLNLEFLQAEFFLWGSLGHGLDHVASNLTMGGPPPIGARKANLDAFTADIIMQFAHQGVGHIRALKNNVEGFPRPLMDLSPTCFSNMMDKAFGHSFSPSFNPYANSINFLLASYLLPYVALTGYESLNPHLQSPISRRLCAGLLGVQSAQDAVIRALLYQHASSKVEPYGVTVAEFTSQISQLRNELGGTGNKDEGLIAPSSASSAEGKHHHLGNLFAENSNAMCYQRAPKEILRIMYGKGTAGVPGGFFPNGANGRIAKSYLHNSDF
;
A
#
# COMPACT_ATOMS: atom_id res chain seq x y z
N MET A 1 67.49 -25.92 37.86
CA MET A 1 68.15 -26.17 36.57
C MET A 1 67.09 -26.61 35.58
N ALA A 2 67.18 -26.10 34.35
CA ALA A 2 66.35 -26.31 33.17
C ALA A 2 64.99 -25.57 33.13
N ALA A 3 64.95 -24.64 32.17
CA ALA A 3 63.83 -23.81 31.74
C ALA A 3 63.19 -24.39 30.46
N SER A 4 61.91 -24.04 30.27
CA SER A 4 61.20 -23.80 29.01
C SER A 4 61.54 -24.64 27.77
N THR A 5 60.56 -25.42 27.30
CA THR A 5 60.29 -25.55 25.86
C THR A 5 58.78 -25.53 25.62
N ILE A 6 58.35 -24.50 24.88
CA ILE A 6 57.01 -24.27 24.37
C ILE A 6 56.76 -25.25 23.20
N PHE A 7 55.62 -25.95 23.21
CA PHE A 7 55.08 -26.59 22.00
C PHE A 7 53.68 -26.02 21.72
N THR A 8 53.61 -25.26 20.65
CA THR A 8 52.40 -24.73 20.02
C THR A 8 51.66 -25.84 19.28
N THR A 9 50.44 -26.17 19.69
CA THR A 9 49.48 -26.91 18.86
C THR A 9 48.48 -25.92 18.29
N ALA A 10 48.62 -25.62 17.00
CA ALA A 10 47.66 -24.85 16.23
C ALA A 10 46.41 -25.71 15.98
N LEU A 11 45.29 -25.37 16.61
CA LEU A 11 43.97 -25.89 16.22
C LEU A 11 43.41 -24.94 15.15
N SER A 12 43.48 -25.34 13.89
CA SER A 12 42.84 -24.62 12.78
C SER A 12 41.32 -24.78 12.89
N VAL A 13 40.64 -23.76 13.41
CA VAL A 13 39.18 -23.63 13.28
C VAL A 13 38.90 -23.08 11.89
N THR A 14 38.52 -23.97 10.98
CA THR A 14 38.00 -23.58 9.67
C THR A 14 36.62 -22.96 9.87
N LEU A 15 36.58 -21.62 9.96
CA LEU A 15 35.35 -20.84 9.93
C LEU A 15 34.76 -20.95 8.51
N VAL A 16 33.79 -21.84 8.33
CA VAL A 16 32.94 -21.85 7.13
C VAL A 16 32.04 -20.62 7.23
N LEU A 17 32.51 -19.52 6.63
CA LEU A 17 31.66 -18.37 6.31
C LEU A 17 30.65 -18.83 5.25
N LEU A 18 29.46 -19.22 5.73
CA LEU A 18 28.26 -19.23 4.89
C LEU A 18 27.98 -17.78 4.50
N PHE A 19 28.51 -17.37 3.35
CA PHE A 19 28.05 -16.16 2.67
C PHE A 19 26.58 -16.38 2.31
N PHE A 20 25.69 -15.83 3.13
CA PHE A 20 24.37 -15.47 2.63
C PHE A 20 24.60 -14.43 1.53
N ASN A 21 24.44 -14.85 0.28
CA ASN A 21 24.33 -13.94 -0.85
C ASN A 21 23.15 -13.01 -0.56
N VAL A 22 23.44 -11.80 -0.10
CA VAL A 22 22.48 -10.70 -0.14
C VAL A 22 22.39 -10.33 -1.62
N PRO A 23 21.27 -10.61 -2.33
CA PRO A 23 21.15 -10.20 -3.72
C PRO A 23 21.29 -8.67 -3.77
N THR A 24 22.19 -8.20 -4.61
CA THR A 24 22.31 -6.79 -4.92
C THR A 24 21.10 -6.38 -5.76
N CYS A 25 20.57 -5.17 -5.54
CA CYS A 25 19.45 -4.57 -6.29
C CYS A 25 19.59 -4.74 -7.83
N SER A 26 20.82 -4.86 -8.35
CA SER A 26 21.07 -5.05 -9.78
C SER A 26 20.66 -6.42 -10.33
N ALA A 27 20.66 -7.51 -9.54
CA ALA A 27 20.29 -8.84 -10.01
C ALA A 27 18.76 -8.99 -10.15
N ASP A 28 18.00 -8.48 -9.18
CA ASP A 28 16.54 -8.47 -9.19
C ASP A 28 15.99 -7.62 -10.35
N LEU A 29 16.67 -6.51 -10.67
CA LEU A 29 16.35 -5.65 -11.82
C LEU A 29 16.53 -6.37 -13.17
N ILE A 30 17.60 -7.15 -13.32
CA ILE A 30 17.90 -7.89 -14.56
C ILE A 30 16.87 -9.00 -14.79
N GLU A 31 16.46 -9.72 -13.73
CA GLU A 31 15.43 -10.75 -13.86
C GLU A 31 14.04 -10.14 -14.14
N LEU A 32 13.72 -9.00 -13.53
CA LEU A 32 12.51 -8.24 -13.83
C LEU A 32 12.47 -7.80 -15.31
N ASP A 33 13.54 -7.19 -15.82
CA ASP A 33 13.63 -6.74 -17.21
C ASP A 33 13.60 -7.93 -18.20
N ASN A 34 14.26 -9.04 -17.89
CA ASN A 34 14.26 -10.26 -18.72
C ASN A 34 12.93 -11.02 -18.68
N SER A 35 12.13 -10.83 -17.63
CA SER A 35 10.85 -11.49 -17.48
C SER A 35 9.76 -10.89 -18.36
N PHE A 36 9.94 -9.69 -18.91
CA PHE A 36 9.01 -9.15 -19.89
C PHE A 36 9.44 -9.56 -21.30
N PRO A 37 8.80 -10.58 -21.92
CA PRO A 37 9.23 -11.13 -23.22
C PRO A 37 9.14 -10.13 -24.39
N LEU A 38 8.59 -8.93 -24.16
CA LEU A 38 8.40 -7.87 -25.13
C LEU A 38 9.36 -6.67 -24.95
N ILE A 39 10.25 -6.68 -23.95
CA ILE A 39 11.20 -5.58 -23.70
C ILE A 39 12.45 -5.74 -24.58
N LYS A 40 12.73 -4.71 -25.39
CA LYS A 40 14.11 -4.46 -25.88
C LYS A 40 14.81 -3.57 -24.84
N PRO A 41 16.02 -3.91 -24.37
CA PRO A 41 16.71 -3.11 -23.36
C PRO A 41 17.00 -1.70 -23.88
N GLY A 42 16.27 -0.71 -23.36
CA GLY A 42 16.49 0.70 -23.63
C GLY A 42 17.49 1.28 -22.62
N HIS A 43 18.66 1.72 -23.09
CA HIS A 43 19.60 2.46 -22.25
C HIS A 43 19.11 3.90 -22.05
N ARG A 44 18.62 4.25 -20.84
CA ARG A 44 18.65 5.63 -20.33
C ARG A 44 18.97 5.67 -18.84
N LYS A 45 20.17 6.17 -18.53
CA LYS A 45 20.69 6.44 -17.19
C LYS A 45 20.65 7.95 -16.96
N SER A 46 19.70 8.42 -16.14
CA SER A 46 19.69 9.65 -15.30
C SER A 46 18.24 10.11 -15.06
N VAL A 47 17.95 10.56 -13.84
CA VAL A 47 16.71 11.27 -13.49
C VAL A 47 16.77 12.64 -14.18
N SER A 48 15.72 13.05 -14.91
CA SER A 48 15.69 14.38 -15.54
C SER A 48 15.52 15.47 -14.50
N GLU A 49 15.99 16.68 -14.76
CA GLU A 49 15.77 17.87 -13.90
C GLU A 49 14.30 18.02 -13.48
N TYR A 50 13.38 17.98 -14.46
CA TYR A 50 11.94 17.97 -14.20
C TYR A 50 11.45 16.87 -13.25
N ASP A 51 12.06 15.68 -13.31
CA ASP A 51 11.69 14.58 -12.40
C ASP A 51 12.27 14.83 -11.01
N MET A 52 13.48 15.40 -10.92
CA MET A 52 14.10 15.78 -9.65
C MET A 52 13.22 16.78 -8.92
N ASP A 53 12.73 17.82 -9.59
CA ASP A 53 11.88 18.84 -9.00
C ASP A 53 10.61 18.22 -8.36
N LEU A 54 9.93 17.30 -9.06
CA LEU A 54 8.72 16.62 -8.54
C LEU A 54 9.03 15.70 -7.34
N LEU A 55 10.16 15.00 -7.40
CA LEU A 55 10.60 14.14 -6.31
C LEU A 55 11.05 14.96 -5.10
N GLU A 56 11.70 16.11 -5.30
CA GLU A 56 12.06 17.04 -4.23
C GLU A 56 10.81 17.66 -3.60
N PHE A 57 9.81 18.08 -4.39
CA PHE A 57 8.54 18.55 -3.83
C PHE A 57 7.96 17.55 -2.82
N SER A 58 8.03 16.26 -3.14
CA SER A 58 7.52 15.18 -2.30
C SER A 58 8.22 15.11 -0.94
N MET A 59 9.49 15.53 -0.84
CA MET A 59 10.20 15.57 0.45
C MET A 59 9.52 16.47 1.50
N ASN A 60 8.79 17.51 1.09
CA ASN A 60 8.00 18.30 2.04
C ASN A 60 6.97 17.42 2.77
N LEU A 61 6.32 16.51 2.04
CA LEU A 61 5.30 15.60 2.57
C LEU A 61 5.94 14.59 3.52
N GLU A 62 7.03 13.96 3.09
CA GLU A 62 7.75 12.98 3.90
C GLU A 62 8.34 13.59 5.18
N TYR A 63 8.86 14.83 5.14
CA TYR A 63 9.30 15.52 6.36
C TYR A 63 8.16 15.76 7.34
N LEU A 64 7.00 16.21 6.84
CA LEU A 64 5.83 16.48 7.67
C LEU A 64 5.34 15.22 8.38
N GLN A 65 5.24 14.12 7.64
CA GLN A 65 4.78 12.85 8.15
C GLN A 65 5.79 12.20 9.09
N ALA A 66 7.09 12.20 8.72
CA ALA A 66 8.15 11.69 9.59
C ALA A 66 8.15 12.38 10.94
N GLU A 67 8.13 13.72 10.97
CA GLU A 67 8.09 14.45 12.22
C GLU A 67 6.82 14.14 13.01
N PHE A 68 5.64 14.18 12.39
CA PHE A 68 4.39 13.99 13.12
C PHE A 68 4.27 12.59 13.72
N PHE A 69 4.61 11.53 12.98
CA PHE A 69 4.50 10.15 13.46
C PHE A 69 5.61 9.80 14.46
N LEU A 70 6.86 10.23 14.25
CA LEU A 70 7.94 10.00 15.21
C LEU A 70 7.69 10.75 16.52
N TRP A 71 7.28 12.02 16.47
CA TRP A 71 6.93 12.74 17.70
C TRP A 71 5.72 12.13 18.38
N GLY A 72 4.65 11.81 17.64
CA GLY A 72 3.43 11.23 18.21
C GLY A 72 3.69 9.94 18.97
N SER A 73 4.50 9.03 18.42
CA SER A 73 4.78 7.73 19.03
C SER A 73 5.94 7.73 20.02
N LEU A 74 7.08 8.34 19.66
CA LEU A 74 8.32 8.26 20.44
C LEU A 74 8.54 9.47 21.34
N GLY A 75 8.00 10.64 20.97
CA GLY A 75 8.28 11.92 21.63
C GLY A 75 9.59 12.56 21.17
N GLN A 76 10.09 12.19 19.99
CA GLN A 76 11.27 12.75 19.35
C GLN A 76 11.16 12.64 17.84
N GLY A 77 11.78 13.57 17.10
CA GLY A 77 11.73 13.63 15.63
C GLY A 77 13.02 13.21 14.94
N LEU A 78 13.20 13.68 13.69
CA LEU A 78 14.34 13.31 12.85
C LEU A 78 15.69 13.69 13.47
N ASP A 79 15.76 14.76 14.27
CA ASP A 79 17.01 15.21 14.90
C ASP A 79 17.64 14.16 15.83
N ASN A 80 16.83 13.22 16.35
CA ASN A 80 17.31 12.11 17.17
C ASN A 80 17.34 10.78 16.38
N VAL A 81 16.33 10.54 15.55
CA VAL A 81 16.15 9.25 14.87
C VAL A 81 17.03 9.13 13.61
N ALA A 82 17.15 10.19 12.83
CA ALA A 82 17.91 10.23 11.57
C ALA A 82 18.40 11.66 11.27
N PRO A 83 19.32 12.23 12.10
CA PRO A 83 19.69 13.65 12.02
C PRO A 83 20.29 14.07 10.68
N ASN A 84 20.94 13.14 9.98
CA ASN A 84 21.48 13.39 8.64
C ASN A 84 20.39 13.67 7.60
N LEU A 85 19.17 13.14 7.79
CA LEU A 85 18.05 13.38 6.90
C LEU A 85 17.38 14.74 7.16
N ALA A 86 17.48 15.30 8.37
CA ALA A 86 17.00 16.67 8.63
C ALA A 86 17.87 17.75 7.93
N MET A 87 19.12 17.40 7.61
CA MET A 87 20.14 18.25 6.96
C MET A 87 20.32 19.63 7.62
N GLY A 88 20.24 19.69 8.95
CA GLY A 88 20.38 20.93 9.69
C GLY A 88 19.19 21.89 9.57
N GLY A 89 18.07 21.47 8.97
CA GLY A 89 16.82 22.21 8.97
C GLY A 89 16.24 22.34 10.40
N PRO A 90 15.45 23.39 10.69
CA PRO A 90 14.91 23.63 12.03
C PRO A 90 13.94 22.54 12.50
N ALA A 91 13.94 22.25 13.81
CA ALA A 91 12.99 21.33 14.45
C ALA A 91 11.54 21.84 14.32
N PRO A 92 10.54 20.93 14.23
CA PRO A 92 9.15 21.35 14.19
C PRO A 92 8.73 22.05 15.49
N VAL A 93 7.81 23.00 15.38
CA VAL A 93 7.24 23.71 16.53
C VAL A 93 6.07 22.91 17.08
N GLY A 94 6.02 22.76 18.41
CA GLY A 94 4.83 22.30 19.13
C GLY A 94 4.50 20.80 18.98
N ALA A 95 5.35 20.03 18.30
CA ALA A 95 5.26 18.57 18.25
C ALA A 95 5.40 17.96 19.65
N ARG A 96 4.62 16.91 19.93
CA ARG A 96 4.58 16.26 21.26
C ARG A 96 4.40 14.76 21.14
N LYS A 97 4.80 14.03 22.18
CA LYS A 97 4.37 12.65 22.37
C LYS A 97 2.87 12.59 22.61
N ALA A 98 2.17 11.80 21.81
CA ALA A 98 0.74 11.54 21.97
C ALA A 98 0.50 10.49 23.05
N ASN A 99 -0.67 10.57 23.70
CA ASN A 99 -1.15 9.54 24.60
C ASN A 99 -1.85 8.43 23.78
N LEU A 100 -1.07 7.48 23.26
CA LEU A 100 -1.59 6.41 22.41
C LEU A 100 -1.77 5.11 23.21
N ASP A 101 -2.80 4.33 22.90
CA ASP A 101 -2.85 2.92 23.30
C ASP A 101 -1.73 2.12 22.64
N ALA A 102 -1.46 0.91 23.15
CA ALA A 102 -0.31 0.11 22.72
C ALA A 102 -0.34 -0.25 21.22
N LEU A 103 -1.52 -0.58 20.67
CA LEU A 103 -1.66 -0.94 19.27
C LEU A 103 -1.40 0.28 18.38
N THR A 104 -2.06 1.40 18.67
CA THR A 104 -1.92 2.65 17.92
C THR A 104 -0.48 3.17 18.03
N ALA A 105 0.14 3.10 19.21
CA ALA A 105 1.53 3.49 19.41
C ALA A 105 2.48 2.68 18.53
N ASP A 106 2.30 1.36 18.47
CA ASP A 106 3.15 0.48 17.65
C ASP A 106 2.96 0.74 16.14
N ILE A 107 1.71 0.89 15.67
CA ILE A 107 1.43 1.23 14.27
C ILE A 107 2.03 2.59 13.88
N ILE A 108 1.82 3.63 14.69
CA ILE A 108 2.36 4.97 14.41
C ILE A 108 3.89 4.98 14.51
N THR A 109 4.49 4.15 15.36
CA THR A 109 5.94 3.97 15.39
C THR A 109 6.45 3.40 14.07
N GLN A 110 5.79 2.36 13.54
CA GLN A 110 6.13 1.78 12.24
C GLN A 110 6.03 2.83 11.12
N PHE A 111 4.96 3.64 11.10
CA PHE A 111 4.81 4.72 10.12
C PHE A 111 5.95 5.73 10.20
N GLY A 112 6.32 6.18 11.40
CA GLY A 112 7.45 7.10 11.58
C GLY A 112 8.77 6.56 11.00
N TYR A 113 9.04 5.26 11.12
CA TYR A 113 10.22 4.64 10.50
C TYR A 113 10.09 4.46 8.99
N GLN A 114 8.88 4.23 8.48
CA GLN A 114 8.62 4.18 7.04
C GLN A 114 8.92 5.53 6.39
N GLU A 115 8.46 6.64 6.97
CA GLU A 115 8.76 7.99 6.46
C GLU A 115 10.26 8.32 6.48
N VAL A 116 11.02 7.79 7.46
CA VAL A 116 12.50 7.85 7.45
C VAL A 116 13.08 7.09 6.27
N GLY A 117 12.51 5.91 5.97
CA GLY A 117 12.83 5.12 4.78
C GLY A 117 12.54 5.87 3.48
N HIS A 118 11.40 6.55 3.38
CA HIS A 118 11.00 7.35 2.22
C HIS A 118 11.97 8.51 1.98
N LEU A 119 12.30 9.28 3.02
CA LEU A 119 13.30 10.35 2.94
C LEU A 119 14.65 9.82 2.44
N ARG A 120 15.07 8.64 2.91
CA ARG A 120 16.29 7.97 2.42
C ARG A 120 16.16 7.55 0.95
N ALA A 121 15.00 7.02 0.53
CA ALA A 121 14.73 6.62 -0.85
C ALA A 121 14.84 7.82 -1.80
N LEU A 122 14.23 8.95 -1.43
CA LEU A 122 14.31 10.21 -2.17
C LEU A 122 15.76 10.72 -2.23
N LYS A 123 16.45 10.79 -1.08
CA LYS A 123 17.85 11.25 -0.97
C LYS A 123 18.87 10.48 -1.80
N LYS A 124 18.55 9.26 -2.23
CA LYS A 124 19.39 8.48 -3.16
C LYS A 124 19.30 8.97 -4.61
N HIS A 125 18.27 9.74 -4.94
CA HIS A 125 17.93 10.11 -6.31
C HIS A 125 17.89 11.62 -6.55
N VAL A 126 17.71 12.43 -5.50
CA VAL A 126 17.69 13.89 -5.56
C VAL A 126 18.68 14.50 -4.57
N GLU A 127 19.12 15.74 -4.83
CA GLU A 127 19.98 16.47 -3.89
C GLU A 127 19.22 16.73 -2.60
N GLY A 128 17.95 17.15 -2.72
CA GLY A 128 17.03 17.48 -1.65
C GLY A 128 17.45 18.69 -0.83
N PHE A 129 16.64 19.06 0.15
CA PHE A 129 16.82 20.31 0.90
C PHE A 129 16.65 20.13 2.41
N PRO A 130 17.21 21.04 3.23
CA PRO A 130 17.00 21.04 4.66
C PRO A 130 15.53 21.03 5.04
N ARG A 131 15.16 20.17 6.01
CA ARG A 131 13.80 20.08 6.56
C ARG A 131 13.21 21.49 6.79
N PRO A 132 12.09 21.86 6.16
CA PRO A 132 11.47 23.16 6.39
C PRO A 132 10.97 23.31 7.84
N LEU A 133 10.80 24.56 8.30
CA LEU A 133 10.12 24.80 9.56
C LEU A 133 8.66 24.34 9.44
N MET A 134 8.25 23.44 10.33
CA MET A 134 6.88 22.94 10.39
C MET A 134 6.20 23.32 11.71
N ASP A 135 4.90 23.60 11.66
CA ASP A 135 4.07 23.83 12.85
C ASP A 135 3.18 22.61 13.11
N LEU A 136 3.58 21.79 14.09
CA LEU A 136 2.85 20.61 14.56
C LEU A 136 2.19 20.87 15.92
N SER A 137 2.01 22.14 16.30
CA SER A 137 1.38 22.51 17.56
C SER A 137 -0.09 22.10 17.62
N PRO A 138 -0.66 21.86 18.82
CA PRO A 138 -2.10 21.70 18.99
C PRO A 138 -2.90 22.83 18.37
N SER A 139 -2.39 24.07 18.41
CA SER A 139 -3.04 25.24 17.78
C SER A 139 -3.12 25.16 16.26
N CYS A 140 -2.10 24.61 15.59
CA CYS A 140 -2.12 24.43 14.14
C CYS A 140 -3.26 23.47 13.74
N PHE A 141 -3.33 22.31 14.41
CA PHE A 141 -4.41 21.34 14.20
C PHE A 141 -5.78 21.88 14.62
N SER A 142 -5.90 22.58 15.76
CA SER A 142 -7.18 23.17 16.17
C SER A 142 -7.71 24.18 15.17
N ASN A 143 -6.85 25.01 14.58
CA ASN A 143 -7.25 25.97 13.54
C ASN A 143 -7.80 25.26 12.28
N LEU A 144 -7.25 24.11 11.91
CA LEU A 144 -7.76 23.30 10.80
C LEU A 144 -9.11 22.66 11.17
N MET A 145 -9.25 22.11 12.37
CA MET A 145 -10.50 21.51 12.82
C MET A 145 -11.61 22.57 12.96
N ASP A 146 -11.31 23.74 13.53
CA ASP A 146 -12.26 24.85 13.63
C ASP A 146 -12.78 25.28 12.25
N LYS A 147 -11.91 25.31 11.24
CA LYS A 147 -12.31 25.57 9.84
C LYS A 147 -13.21 24.47 9.30
N ALA A 148 -12.86 23.20 9.52
CA ALA A 148 -13.68 22.06 9.09
C ALA A 148 -15.08 22.06 9.73
N PHE A 149 -15.19 22.58 10.95
CA PHE A 149 -16.45 22.71 11.67
C PHE A 149 -17.20 24.02 11.39
N GLY A 150 -16.52 25.02 10.80
CA GLY A 150 -17.06 26.36 10.58
C GLY A 150 -17.24 27.19 11.87
N HIS A 151 -16.70 26.71 12.99
CA HIS A 151 -16.74 27.37 14.30
C HIS A 151 -15.64 26.82 15.20
N SER A 152 -15.27 27.56 16.25
CA SER A 152 -14.27 27.09 17.21
C SER A 152 -14.78 25.96 18.09
N LEU A 153 -14.02 24.86 18.13
CA LEU A 153 -14.26 23.75 19.04
C LEU A 153 -13.86 24.15 20.47
N SER A 154 -14.65 23.70 21.46
CA SER A 154 -14.38 23.94 22.88
C SER A 154 -14.40 22.62 23.66
N PRO A 155 -13.28 22.23 24.31
CA PRO A 155 -11.97 22.86 24.27
C PRO A 155 -11.34 22.78 22.86
N SER A 156 -10.24 23.50 22.61
CA SER A 156 -9.57 23.42 21.31
C SER A 156 -9.08 21.99 21.00
N PHE A 157 -9.21 21.58 19.74
CA PHE A 157 -8.76 20.26 19.31
C PHE A 157 -7.26 20.04 19.56
N ASN A 158 -6.92 18.92 20.18
CA ASN A 158 -5.54 18.52 20.45
C ASN A 158 -5.30 17.13 19.86
N PRO A 159 -4.44 16.99 18.83
CA PRO A 159 -4.15 15.69 18.21
C PRO A 159 -3.41 14.75 19.16
N TYR A 160 -2.69 15.26 20.18
CA TYR A 160 -1.87 14.44 21.08
C TYR A 160 -2.64 13.87 22.29
N ALA A 161 -3.95 14.14 22.39
CA ALA A 161 -4.72 13.86 23.61
C ALA A 161 -5.01 12.37 23.85
N ASN A 162 -5.29 11.61 22.79
CA ASN A 162 -5.61 10.19 22.81
C ASN A 162 -5.45 9.59 21.39
N SER A 163 -5.57 8.27 21.25
CA SER A 163 -5.48 7.58 19.95
C SER A 163 -6.47 8.09 18.91
N VAL A 164 -7.75 8.30 19.26
CA VAL A 164 -8.78 8.77 18.31
C VAL A 164 -8.44 10.18 17.81
N ASN A 165 -8.07 11.10 18.70
CA ASN A 165 -7.65 12.44 18.33
C ASN A 165 -6.38 12.42 17.45
N PHE A 166 -5.42 11.54 17.75
CA PHE A 166 -4.22 11.42 16.96
C PHE A 166 -4.53 10.91 15.57
N LEU A 167 -5.33 9.84 15.45
CA LEU A 167 -5.77 9.31 14.16
C LEU A 167 -6.59 10.32 13.36
N LEU A 168 -7.45 11.13 14.00
CA LEU A 168 -8.16 12.23 13.32
C LEU A 168 -7.20 13.33 12.83
N GLY A 169 -6.13 13.62 13.56
CA GLY A 169 -5.05 14.50 13.10
C GLY A 169 -4.26 13.89 11.94
N SER A 170 -3.96 12.59 12.01
CA SER A 170 -3.24 11.82 10.98
C SER A 170 -4.05 11.64 9.70
N TYR A 171 -5.39 11.56 9.79
CA TYR A 171 -6.32 11.35 8.67
C TYR A 171 -6.08 12.32 7.50
N LEU A 172 -5.49 13.49 7.78
CA LEU A 172 -5.13 14.47 6.76
C LEU A 172 -3.91 14.05 5.91
N LEU A 173 -2.87 13.48 6.53
CA LEU A 173 -1.50 13.53 5.99
C LEU A 173 -1.24 12.50 4.89
N PRO A 174 -1.38 11.18 5.10
CA PRO A 174 -1.03 10.20 4.06
C PRO A 174 -1.95 10.31 2.83
N TYR A 175 -3.21 10.73 3.02
CA TYR A 175 -4.10 11.03 1.92
C TYR A 175 -3.63 12.16 1.00
N VAL A 176 -3.07 13.23 1.59
CA VAL A 176 -2.52 14.33 0.80
C VAL A 176 -1.27 13.85 0.07
N ALA A 177 -0.44 13.03 0.70
CA ALA A 177 0.74 12.41 0.08
C ALA A 177 0.38 11.47 -1.08
N LEU A 178 -0.53 10.51 -0.88
CA LEU A 178 -0.92 9.57 -1.93
C LEU A 178 -1.52 10.29 -3.14
N THR A 179 -2.36 11.32 -2.92
CA THR A 179 -2.96 12.06 -4.04
C THR A 179 -1.94 12.92 -4.78
N ALA A 180 -0.85 13.32 -4.12
CA ALA A 180 0.30 13.99 -4.74
C ALA A 180 1.07 13.01 -5.64
N TYR A 181 1.52 11.86 -5.10
CA TYR A 181 2.25 10.86 -5.88
C TYR A 181 1.45 10.35 -7.08
N GLU A 182 0.15 10.12 -6.89
CA GLU A 182 -0.75 9.75 -7.99
C GLU A 182 -0.84 10.84 -9.07
N GLY A 183 -0.78 12.11 -8.66
CA GLY A 183 -0.71 13.25 -9.57
C GLY A 183 0.64 13.42 -10.25
N PHE A 184 1.74 12.95 -9.67
CA PHE A 184 3.09 13.11 -10.22
C PHE A 184 3.43 12.01 -11.21
N ASN A 185 3.02 10.77 -10.94
CA ASN A 185 3.41 9.60 -11.73
C ASN A 185 3.17 9.72 -13.27
N PRO A 186 2.05 10.29 -13.75
CA PRO A 186 1.81 10.48 -15.18
C PRO A 186 2.76 11.46 -15.87
N HIS A 187 3.50 12.27 -15.09
CA HIS A 187 4.40 13.31 -15.59
C HIS A 187 5.88 12.90 -15.55
N LEU A 188 6.24 11.86 -14.80
CA LEU A 188 7.63 11.43 -14.64
C LEU A 188 8.21 10.81 -15.92
N HIS A 189 9.36 11.30 -16.38
CA HIS A 189 9.98 10.86 -17.63
C HIS A 189 10.81 9.60 -17.48
N SER A 190 11.51 9.42 -16.36
CA SER A 190 12.42 8.30 -16.15
C SER A 190 11.73 7.08 -15.52
N PRO A 191 12.04 5.85 -15.97
CA PRO A 191 11.58 4.63 -15.30
C PRO A 191 11.98 4.58 -13.81
N THR A 192 13.16 5.08 -13.46
CA THR A 192 13.64 5.13 -12.08
C THR A 192 12.75 6.02 -11.21
N SER A 193 12.36 7.20 -11.71
CA SER A 193 11.48 8.12 -10.99
C SER A 193 10.09 7.51 -10.82
N ARG A 194 9.55 6.85 -11.86
CA ARG A 194 8.25 6.18 -11.80
C ARG A 194 8.22 5.06 -10.77
N ARG A 195 9.28 4.25 -10.73
CA ARG A 195 9.46 3.21 -9.70
C ARG A 195 9.48 3.81 -8.29
N LEU A 196 10.27 4.87 -8.08
CA LEU A 196 10.33 5.54 -6.78
C LEU A 196 8.96 6.12 -6.38
N CYS A 197 8.31 6.82 -7.30
CA CYS A 197 7.00 7.43 -7.09
C CYS A 197 5.89 6.40 -6.82
N GLY A 198 5.82 5.32 -7.60
CA GLY A 198 4.85 4.24 -7.40
C GLY A 198 5.07 3.48 -6.09
N GLY A 199 6.33 3.15 -5.77
CA GLY A 199 6.66 2.50 -4.51
C GLY A 199 6.29 3.31 -3.27
N LEU A 200 6.47 4.64 -3.32
CA LEU A 200 6.04 5.57 -2.25
C LEU A 200 4.52 5.75 -2.24
N LEU A 201 3.89 5.87 -3.40
CA LEU A 201 2.42 5.92 -3.53
C LEU A 201 1.76 4.74 -2.82
N GLY A 202 2.24 3.52 -3.06
CA GLY A 202 1.66 2.31 -2.46
C GLY A 202 1.69 2.36 -0.93
N VAL A 203 2.80 2.80 -0.32
CA VAL A 203 2.93 2.92 1.14
C VAL A 203 2.08 4.06 1.69
N GLN A 204 2.05 5.22 1.03
CA GLN A 204 1.19 6.33 1.44
C GLN A 204 -0.30 5.97 1.39
N SER A 205 -0.71 5.21 0.36
CA SER A 205 -2.05 4.63 0.28
C SER A 205 -2.32 3.59 1.38
N ALA A 206 -1.35 2.75 1.71
CA ALA A 206 -1.45 1.79 2.80
C ALA A 206 -1.63 2.46 4.16
N GLN A 207 -0.84 3.50 4.47
CA GLN A 207 -0.96 4.26 5.71
C GLN A 207 -2.32 4.96 5.85
N ASP A 208 -2.81 5.62 4.80
CA ASP A 208 -4.14 6.25 4.78
C ASP A 208 -5.22 5.21 5.10
N ALA A 209 -5.17 4.06 4.43
CA ALA A 209 -6.17 3.01 4.59
C ALA A 209 -6.18 2.39 6.00
N VAL A 210 -5.02 2.22 6.63
CA VAL A 210 -4.93 1.76 8.03
C VAL A 210 -5.51 2.80 8.98
N ILE A 211 -5.20 4.09 8.81
CA ILE A 211 -5.79 5.15 9.64
C ILE A 211 -7.30 5.15 9.49
N ARG A 212 -7.79 5.06 8.24
CA ARG A 212 -9.21 4.97 7.94
C ARG A 212 -9.86 3.73 8.57
N ALA A 213 -9.22 2.56 8.51
CA ALA A 213 -9.73 1.33 9.13
C ALA A 213 -9.83 1.42 10.65
N LEU A 214 -8.79 1.96 11.31
CA LEU A 214 -8.80 2.18 12.77
C LEU A 214 -9.89 3.18 13.18
N LEU A 215 -10.07 4.27 12.42
CA LEU A 215 -11.16 5.22 12.68
C LEU A 215 -12.54 4.62 12.35
N TYR A 216 -12.64 3.75 11.35
CA TYR A 216 -13.89 3.12 10.95
C TYR A 216 -14.43 2.17 12.00
N GLN A 217 -13.54 1.46 12.73
CA GLN A 217 -13.92 0.69 13.93
C GLN A 217 -14.63 1.55 14.99
N HIS A 218 -14.37 2.86 14.98
CA HIS A 218 -14.95 3.85 15.89
C HIS A 218 -15.96 4.80 15.20
N ALA A 219 -16.39 4.51 13.96
CA ALA A 219 -17.16 5.45 13.13
C ALA A 219 -18.39 6.05 13.83
N SER A 220 -19.12 5.25 14.62
CA SER A 220 -20.31 5.67 15.37
C SER A 220 -20.02 6.23 16.77
N THR A 221 -18.78 6.11 17.24
CA THR A 221 -18.36 6.62 18.55
C THR A 221 -18.25 8.14 18.52
N LYS A 222 -18.70 8.80 19.57
CA LYS A 222 -18.55 10.26 19.73
C LYS A 222 -17.13 10.62 20.13
N VAL A 223 -16.57 11.63 19.47
CA VAL A 223 -15.32 12.28 19.86
C VAL A 223 -15.62 13.24 20.99
N GLU A 224 -15.43 12.79 22.23
CA GLU A 224 -15.66 13.63 23.40
C GLU A 224 -14.56 14.69 23.55
N PRO A 225 -14.90 15.92 24.00
CA PRO A 225 -16.23 16.39 24.43
C PRO A 225 -17.06 17.08 23.32
N TYR A 226 -16.68 16.93 22.04
CA TYR A 226 -17.34 17.64 20.92
C TYR A 226 -18.74 17.10 20.61
N GLY A 227 -19.06 15.88 21.08
CA GLY A 227 -20.38 15.27 20.92
C GLY A 227 -20.70 14.81 19.50
N VAL A 228 -19.73 14.85 18.58
CA VAL A 228 -19.81 14.51 17.16
C VAL A 228 -19.15 13.17 16.89
N THR A 229 -19.71 12.35 16.00
CA THR A 229 -19.16 11.01 15.72
C THR A 229 -17.85 11.08 14.93
N VAL A 230 -17.02 10.03 15.02
CA VAL A 230 -15.79 9.92 14.20
C VAL A 230 -16.10 10.01 12.69
N ALA A 231 -17.20 9.39 12.24
CA ALA A 231 -17.65 9.47 10.84
C ALA A 231 -17.99 10.91 10.41
N GLU A 232 -18.70 11.67 11.25
CA GLU A 232 -19.01 13.06 10.95
C GLU A 232 -17.74 13.93 11.00
N PHE A 233 -16.85 13.68 11.96
CA PHE A 233 -15.58 14.41 12.10
C PHE A 233 -14.71 14.25 10.85
N THR A 234 -14.53 13.01 10.36
CA THR A 234 -13.78 12.72 9.13
C THR A 234 -14.46 13.31 7.90
N SER A 235 -15.80 13.29 7.83
CA SER A 235 -16.54 13.93 6.74
C SER A 235 -16.30 15.45 6.67
N ARG A 236 -16.22 16.12 7.82
CA ARG A 236 -15.89 17.56 7.92
C ARG A 236 -14.46 17.85 7.48
N ILE A 237 -13.50 17.03 7.91
CA ILE A 237 -12.10 17.15 7.46
C ILE A 237 -12.02 16.97 5.93
N SER A 238 -12.71 15.98 5.38
CA SER A 238 -12.71 15.73 3.94
C SER A 238 -13.34 16.87 3.15
N ALA A 239 -14.43 17.45 3.63
CA ALA A 239 -15.05 18.64 3.03
C ALA A 239 -14.08 19.83 2.99
N LEU A 240 -13.37 20.08 4.10
CA LEU A 240 -12.35 21.14 4.16
C LEU A 240 -11.21 20.90 3.16
N ARG A 241 -10.71 19.65 3.02
CA ARG A 241 -9.66 19.33 2.04
C ARG A 241 -10.11 19.59 0.60
N ASN A 242 -11.38 19.29 0.28
CA ASN A 242 -11.95 19.60 -1.03
C ASN A 242 -12.05 21.11 -1.26
N GLU A 243 -12.53 21.86 -0.27
CA GLU A 243 -12.59 23.33 -0.33
C GLU A 243 -11.20 23.94 -0.56
N LEU A 244 -10.20 23.55 0.25
CA LEU A 244 -8.85 24.09 0.19
C LEU A 244 -8.15 23.72 -1.13
N GLY A 245 -8.32 22.50 -1.62
CA GLY A 245 -7.75 22.09 -2.91
C GLY A 245 -8.31 22.93 -4.06
N GLY A 246 -9.60 23.27 -4.00
CA GLY A 246 -10.27 24.19 -4.93
C GLY A 246 -10.56 23.61 -6.31
N THR A 247 -10.40 22.30 -6.52
CA THR A 247 -10.72 21.62 -7.80
C THR A 247 -11.38 20.25 -7.57
N GLY A 248 -12.70 20.20 -7.78
CA GLY A 248 -13.49 18.97 -7.68
C GLY A 248 -13.56 18.39 -6.26
N ASN A 249 -14.39 17.35 -6.10
CA ASN A 249 -14.43 16.54 -4.89
C ASN A 249 -13.48 15.36 -5.08
N LYS A 250 -12.39 15.37 -4.32
CA LYS A 250 -11.28 14.42 -4.43
C LYS A 250 -10.90 13.90 -3.05
N ASP A 251 -11.92 13.70 -2.22
CA ASP A 251 -11.84 13.18 -0.86
C ASP A 251 -13.24 13.01 -0.28
N GLU A 252 -13.38 11.99 0.54
CA GLU A 252 -14.64 11.56 1.14
C GLU A 252 -14.37 11.03 2.56
N GLY A 253 -15.33 11.26 3.47
CA GLY A 253 -15.29 10.76 4.85
C GLY A 253 -15.48 9.25 4.93
N LEU A 254 -15.43 8.70 6.14
CA LEU A 254 -15.55 7.24 6.39
C LEU A 254 -16.92 6.64 6.07
N ILE A 255 -17.93 7.48 5.85
CA ILE A 255 -19.28 7.09 5.44
C ILE A 255 -19.58 7.91 4.20
N ALA A 256 -19.77 7.26 3.05
CA ALA A 256 -20.12 7.96 1.83
C ALA A 256 -21.55 8.56 1.96
N PRO A 257 -21.77 9.83 1.55
CA PRO A 257 -23.12 10.37 1.46
C PRO A 257 -24.00 9.47 0.58
N SER A 258 -25.28 9.34 0.91
CA SER A 258 -26.24 8.53 0.14
C SER A 258 -26.37 8.94 -1.34
N SER A 259 -25.90 10.14 -1.69
CA SER A 259 -25.85 10.73 -3.03
C SER A 259 -24.47 10.76 -3.68
N ALA A 260 -23.42 10.32 -2.97
CA ALA A 260 -22.07 10.22 -3.53
C ALA A 260 -21.97 8.95 -4.37
N SER A 261 -21.12 9.01 -5.39
CA SER A 261 -20.84 7.96 -6.36
C SER A 261 -20.15 6.76 -5.71
N SER A 262 -20.84 6.05 -4.82
CA SER A 262 -20.50 4.66 -4.47
C SER A 262 -20.36 3.91 -5.78
N VAL A 263 -19.21 3.28 -6.00
CA VAL A 263 -18.97 2.39 -7.14
C VAL A 263 -20.19 1.45 -7.24
N GLU A 264 -20.89 1.46 -8.37
CA GLU A 264 -22.15 0.74 -8.66
C GLU A 264 -23.49 1.29 -8.11
N GLY A 265 -23.54 2.45 -7.45
CA GLY A 265 -24.81 2.93 -6.85
C GLY A 265 -25.34 2.01 -5.75
N HIS A 266 -24.48 1.14 -5.20
CA HIS A 266 -24.78 0.25 -4.09
C HIS A 266 -24.36 0.89 -2.78
N HIS A 267 -25.32 1.06 -1.87
CA HIS A 267 -25.11 1.59 -0.52
C HIS A 267 -24.33 0.58 0.34
N HIS A 268 -23.00 0.67 0.34
CA HIS A 268 -22.17 0.15 1.42
C HIS A 268 -22.10 1.23 2.52
N LEU A 269 -21.99 0.81 3.79
CA LEU A 269 -22.06 1.75 4.92
C LEU A 269 -20.76 2.55 5.04
N GLY A 270 -19.62 1.87 4.92
CA GLY A 270 -18.30 2.49 5.05
C GLY A 270 -17.72 3.07 3.77
N ASN A 271 -16.62 3.80 3.90
CA ASN A 271 -15.79 4.28 2.81
C ASN A 271 -14.33 4.29 3.27
N LEU A 272 -13.74 3.10 3.29
CA LEU A 272 -12.36 2.92 3.77
C LEU A 272 -11.34 3.53 2.82
N LEU A 273 -11.64 3.67 1.54
CA LEU A 273 -10.72 4.20 0.53
C LEU A 273 -11.43 5.29 -0.27
N ALA A 274 -10.97 6.54 -0.19
CA ALA A 274 -11.56 7.63 -0.97
C ALA A 274 -11.05 7.61 -2.42
N GLU A 275 -11.93 7.23 -3.34
CA GLU A 275 -11.63 6.89 -4.73
C GLU A 275 -12.62 7.54 -5.69
N ASN A 276 -12.28 7.61 -6.97
CA ASN A 276 -13.22 8.06 -8.00
C ASN A 276 -14.25 6.97 -8.36
N SER A 277 -15.18 7.30 -9.26
CA SER A 277 -16.27 6.39 -9.67
C SER A 277 -15.84 5.08 -10.34
N ASN A 278 -14.55 4.94 -10.70
CA ASN A 278 -13.97 3.72 -11.23
C ASN A 278 -13.11 2.98 -10.18
N ALA A 279 -13.24 3.32 -8.90
CA ALA A 279 -12.43 2.76 -7.81
C ALA A 279 -10.92 2.98 -8.01
N ILE A 280 -10.54 4.20 -8.38
CA ILE A 280 -9.13 4.57 -8.56
C ILE A 280 -8.83 5.75 -7.65
N CYS A 281 -7.68 5.76 -6.98
CA CYS A 281 -7.24 6.88 -6.13
C CYS A 281 -7.37 8.22 -6.85
N TYR A 282 -7.72 9.28 -6.12
CA TYR A 282 -7.73 10.64 -6.65
C TYR A 282 -6.32 11.17 -6.89
N GLN A 283 -6.21 12.23 -7.72
CA GLN A 283 -4.94 12.92 -7.97
C GLN A 283 -5.06 14.41 -7.70
N ARG A 284 -3.98 15.02 -7.20
CA ARG A 284 -3.87 16.46 -6.94
C ARG A 284 -2.58 17.01 -7.54
N ALA A 285 -2.67 18.21 -8.10
CA ALA A 285 -1.47 18.93 -8.52
C ALA A 285 -0.73 19.52 -7.30
N PRO A 286 0.59 19.80 -7.37
CA PRO A 286 1.37 20.42 -6.30
C PRO A 286 0.70 21.67 -5.70
N ARG A 287 0.10 22.52 -6.53
CA ARG A 287 -0.62 23.70 -6.05
C ARG A 287 -1.83 23.37 -5.17
N GLU A 288 -2.57 22.31 -5.48
CA GLU A 288 -3.67 21.87 -4.61
C GLU A 288 -3.13 21.36 -3.28
N ILE A 289 -2.03 20.60 -3.31
CA ILE A 289 -1.34 20.09 -2.12
C ILE A 289 -0.90 21.24 -1.22
N LEU A 290 -0.21 22.26 -1.77
CA LEU A 290 0.23 23.43 -1.01
C LEU A 290 -0.94 24.21 -0.40
N ARG A 291 -2.05 24.39 -1.14
CA ARG A 291 -3.24 25.06 -0.60
C ARG A 291 -3.81 24.35 0.63
N ILE A 292 -3.79 23.01 0.62
CA ILE A 292 -4.25 22.17 1.72
C ILE A 292 -3.27 22.26 2.89
N LEU A 293 -1.97 22.04 2.64
CA LEU A 293 -0.92 22.08 3.67
C LEU A 293 -0.82 23.44 4.37
N TYR A 294 -1.04 24.53 3.62
CA TYR A 294 -1.03 25.88 4.18
C TYR A 294 -2.33 26.24 4.89
N GLY A 295 -3.40 25.45 4.71
CA GLY A 295 -4.71 25.67 5.31
C GLY A 295 -5.37 26.99 4.89
N LYS A 296 -4.97 27.57 3.76
CA LYS A 296 -5.39 28.93 3.32
C LYS A 296 -6.15 28.94 1.99
N GLY A 297 -6.20 27.84 1.25
CA GLY A 297 -6.80 27.81 -0.09
C GLY A 297 -5.95 28.54 -1.16
N THR A 298 -4.76 29.02 -0.79
CA THR A 298 -3.78 29.61 -1.72
C THR A 298 -2.41 28.94 -1.55
N ALA A 299 -1.70 28.72 -2.66
CA ALA A 299 -0.38 28.10 -2.69
C ALA A 299 0.77 29.14 -2.61
N GLY A 300 0.47 30.43 -2.80
CA GLY A 300 1.50 31.47 -2.91
C GLY A 300 2.00 32.03 -1.57
N VAL A 301 1.37 31.67 -0.45
CA VAL A 301 1.69 32.21 0.88
C VAL A 301 1.68 31.08 1.89
N GLY A 302 2.83 30.81 2.50
CA GLY A 302 2.99 29.82 3.58
C GLY A 302 2.01 30.01 4.73
N GLY A 303 1.75 28.94 5.48
CA GLY A 303 0.78 28.87 6.57
C GLY A 303 0.57 27.43 7.04
N GLY A 304 -0.36 27.22 7.95
CA GLY A 304 -0.71 25.86 8.41
C GLY A 304 0.51 25.10 8.88
N PHE A 305 0.72 23.90 8.30
CA PHE A 305 1.87 23.05 8.64
C PHE A 305 3.21 23.63 8.22
N PHE A 306 3.25 24.57 7.27
CA PHE A 306 4.47 25.20 6.75
C PHE A 306 4.37 26.73 6.89
N PRO A 307 4.57 27.31 8.08
CA PRO A 307 4.39 28.74 8.33
C PRO A 307 5.19 29.65 7.40
N ASN A 308 6.40 29.22 7.00
CA ASN A 308 7.28 29.95 6.10
C ASN A 308 7.17 29.50 4.62
N GLY A 309 6.25 28.59 4.32
CA GLY A 309 6.18 27.90 3.04
C GLY A 309 6.99 26.60 3.01
N ALA A 310 6.51 25.66 2.21
CA ALA A 310 7.24 24.48 1.77
C ALA A 310 8.26 24.88 0.69
N ASN A 311 9.23 24.01 0.41
CA ASN A 311 10.10 24.21 -0.75
C ASN A 311 9.27 24.03 -2.04
N ASP A 312 9.35 24.99 -2.96
CA ASP A 312 8.57 25.05 -4.20
C ASP A 312 9.45 25.56 -5.35
N ASP A 313 9.80 24.66 -6.27
CA ASP A 313 10.26 25.04 -7.60
C ASP A 313 9.04 25.10 -8.53
N SER A 314 8.72 26.29 -9.02
CA SER A 314 7.50 26.51 -9.78
C SER A 314 7.38 25.60 -11.00
N PHE A 315 6.41 24.67 -11.00
CA PHE A 315 6.23 23.68 -12.07
C PHE A 315 5.34 24.17 -13.23
N PRO A 316 5.84 24.26 -14.48
CA PRO A 316 4.99 24.30 -15.65
C PRO A 316 4.53 22.87 -16.01
N PHE A 317 3.22 22.60 -15.88
CA PHE A 317 2.64 21.35 -16.37
C PHE A 317 2.52 21.38 -17.89
N VAL A 318 3.30 20.56 -18.58
CA VAL A 318 3.09 20.26 -20.00
C VAL A 318 2.35 18.93 -20.11
N GLN A 319 1.09 19.00 -20.54
CA GLN A 319 0.25 17.81 -20.70
C GLN A 319 0.47 17.22 -22.10
N ALA A 320 1.36 16.23 -22.22
CA ALA A 320 1.52 15.49 -23.47
C ALA A 320 0.39 14.45 -23.60
N ARG A 321 -0.60 14.70 -24.48
CA ARG A 321 -1.65 13.74 -24.79
C ARG A 321 -1.16 12.75 -25.84
N HIS A 322 -0.58 11.65 -25.39
CA HIS A 322 -0.30 10.50 -26.24
C HIS A 322 -1.33 9.40 -25.96
N GLY A 323 -1.94 8.85 -27.01
CA GLY A 323 -2.77 7.65 -26.89
C GLY A 323 -2.00 6.48 -26.30
N MET A 324 -2.71 5.50 -25.77
CA MET A 324 -2.10 4.27 -25.25
C MET A 324 -1.53 3.44 -26.40
N SER A 325 -0.28 2.96 -26.26
CA SER A 325 0.33 2.07 -27.24
C SER A 325 -0.18 0.63 -27.05
N GLU A 326 -0.08 -0.20 -28.09
CA GLU A 326 -0.40 -1.64 -27.97
C GLU A 326 0.43 -2.34 -26.88
N TYR A 327 1.68 -1.90 -26.72
CA TYR A 327 2.56 -2.34 -25.66
C TYR A 327 2.02 -2.01 -24.26
N ASP A 328 1.57 -0.77 -24.04
CA ASP A 328 0.96 -0.37 -22.76
C ASP A 328 -0.35 -1.14 -22.51
N MET A 329 -1.15 -1.38 -23.56
CA MET A 329 -2.38 -2.17 -23.45
C MET A 329 -2.06 -3.61 -23.02
N ASP A 330 -1.07 -4.26 -23.64
CA ASP A 330 -0.63 -5.61 -23.26
C ASP A 330 -0.18 -5.70 -21.79
N LEU A 331 0.54 -4.67 -21.29
CA LEU A 331 0.95 -4.59 -19.89
C LEU A 331 -0.24 -4.43 -18.93
N LEU A 332 -1.21 -3.59 -19.29
CA LEU A 332 -2.40 -3.33 -18.46
C LEU A 332 -3.46 -4.43 -18.55
N GLU A 333 -3.45 -5.26 -19.60
CA GLU A 333 -4.29 -6.46 -19.68
C GLU A 333 -3.85 -7.55 -18.69
N PHE A 334 -2.55 -7.67 -18.41
CA PHE A 334 -2.05 -8.69 -17.49
C PHE A 334 -2.73 -8.66 -16.10
N PRO A 335 -2.78 -7.52 -15.38
CA PRO A 335 -3.41 -7.46 -14.05
C PRO A 335 -4.92 -7.68 -14.06
N LEU A 336 -5.60 -7.59 -15.22
CA LEU A 336 -7.03 -7.91 -15.33
C LEU A 336 -7.35 -9.34 -14.83
N ASN A 337 -6.40 -10.28 -14.92
CA ASN A 337 -6.53 -11.60 -14.33
C ASN A 337 -6.68 -11.54 -12.80
N LEU A 338 -5.85 -10.73 -12.14
CA LEU A 338 -5.86 -10.57 -10.69
C LEU A 338 -7.10 -9.80 -10.23
N GLU A 339 -7.52 -8.80 -11.00
CA GLU A 339 -8.75 -8.06 -10.70
C GLU A 339 -9.99 -8.95 -10.79
N PHE A 340 -10.08 -9.84 -11.79
CA PHE A 340 -11.14 -10.85 -11.82
C PHE A 340 -11.12 -11.77 -10.61
N LEU A 341 -9.94 -12.27 -10.22
CA LEU A 341 -9.79 -13.18 -9.09
C LEU A 341 -10.25 -12.54 -7.78
N GLN A 342 -9.81 -11.32 -7.54
CA GLN A 342 -10.13 -10.56 -6.34
C GLN A 342 -11.61 -10.16 -6.29
N ALA A 343 -12.14 -9.59 -7.38
CA ALA A 343 -13.54 -9.19 -7.45
C ALA A 343 -14.46 -10.41 -7.21
N GLU A 344 -14.21 -11.55 -7.86
CA GLU A 344 -14.98 -12.76 -7.60
C GLU A 344 -14.86 -13.22 -6.14
N PHE A 345 -13.65 -13.30 -5.59
CA PHE A 345 -13.45 -13.78 -4.23
C PHE A 345 -14.18 -12.91 -3.19
N PHE A 346 -14.08 -11.59 -3.31
CA PHE A 346 -14.73 -10.65 -2.40
C PHE A 346 -16.24 -10.57 -2.61
N LEU A 347 -16.73 -10.58 -3.85
CA LEU A 347 -18.17 -10.62 -4.16
C LEU A 347 -18.83 -11.88 -3.60
N TRP A 348 -18.23 -13.04 -3.84
CA TRP A 348 -18.75 -14.29 -3.28
C TRP A 348 -18.66 -14.29 -1.76
N GLY A 349 -17.53 -13.89 -1.18
CA GLY A 349 -17.33 -13.85 0.27
C GLY A 349 -18.38 -13.00 0.99
N SER A 350 -18.65 -11.79 0.49
CA SER A 350 -19.58 -10.84 1.12
C SER A 350 -21.05 -11.07 0.74
N LEU A 351 -21.36 -11.25 -0.54
CA LEU A 351 -22.73 -11.27 -1.06
C LEU A 351 -23.26 -12.68 -1.31
N GLY A 352 -22.37 -13.64 -1.62
CA GLY A 352 -22.74 -15.01 -1.99
C GLY A 352 -23.06 -15.18 -3.48
N HIS A 353 -22.66 -14.25 -4.33
CA HIS A 353 -22.73 -14.32 -5.79
C HIS A 353 -21.64 -13.44 -6.41
N GLY A 354 -21.24 -13.74 -7.66
CA GLY A 354 -20.12 -13.08 -8.34
C GLY A 354 -20.52 -12.04 -9.39
N LEU A 355 -19.61 -11.77 -10.32
CA LEU A 355 -19.79 -10.76 -11.38
C LEU A 355 -20.98 -11.07 -12.29
N ASP A 356 -21.37 -12.34 -12.46
CA ASP A 356 -22.52 -12.72 -13.29
C ASP A 356 -23.85 -12.11 -12.79
N HIS A 357 -23.92 -11.75 -11.51
CA HIS A 357 -25.07 -11.06 -10.93
C HIS A 357 -24.84 -9.55 -10.80
N VAL A 358 -23.65 -9.13 -10.36
CA VAL A 358 -23.37 -7.71 -10.06
C VAL A 358 -23.05 -6.89 -11.31
N ALA A 359 -22.27 -7.45 -12.25
CA ALA A 359 -21.79 -6.73 -13.44
C ALA A 359 -21.51 -7.70 -14.59
N SER A 360 -22.55 -8.39 -15.07
CA SER A 360 -22.41 -9.50 -16.04
C SER A 360 -21.75 -9.09 -17.36
N ASN A 361 -21.93 -7.84 -17.78
CA ASN A 361 -21.27 -7.28 -18.96
C ASN A 361 -19.73 -7.29 -18.82
N LEU A 362 -19.20 -7.16 -17.60
CA LEU A 362 -17.76 -7.18 -17.36
C LEU A 362 -17.17 -8.60 -17.43
N THR A 363 -17.95 -9.68 -17.40
CA THR A 363 -17.39 -11.04 -17.52
C THR A 363 -17.01 -11.40 -18.96
N MET A 364 -17.56 -10.67 -19.95
CA MET A 364 -17.42 -10.98 -21.38
C MET A 364 -17.73 -12.46 -21.71
N GLY A 365 -18.71 -13.04 -21.00
CA GLY A 365 -19.12 -14.44 -21.19
C GLY A 365 -18.14 -15.49 -20.66
N GLY A 366 -17.12 -15.08 -19.90
CA GLY A 366 -16.21 -16.02 -19.22
C GLY A 366 -16.91 -16.85 -18.14
N PRO A 367 -16.43 -18.07 -17.84
CA PRO A 367 -17.11 -18.99 -16.92
C PRO A 367 -17.07 -18.50 -15.46
N PRO A 368 -18.09 -18.83 -14.63
CA PRO A 368 -18.08 -18.53 -13.19
C PRO A 368 -16.97 -19.27 -12.46
N PRO A 369 -16.49 -18.77 -11.31
CA PRO A 369 -15.46 -19.44 -10.53
C PRO A 369 -15.97 -20.76 -9.93
N ILE A 370 -15.07 -21.72 -9.77
CA ILE A 370 -15.34 -23.01 -9.15
C ILE A 370 -15.35 -22.83 -7.63
N GLY A 371 -16.38 -23.36 -6.98
CA GLY A 371 -16.38 -23.62 -5.54
C GLY A 371 -16.43 -22.38 -4.63
N ALA A 372 -16.58 -21.18 -5.20
CA ALA A 372 -16.77 -19.94 -4.45
C ALA A 372 -18.05 -20.00 -3.60
N ARG A 373 -18.04 -19.40 -2.40
CA ARG A 373 -19.16 -19.43 -1.45
C ARG A 373 -19.29 -18.12 -0.71
N LYS A 374 -20.48 -17.89 -0.15
CA LYS A 374 -20.66 -16.88 0.90
C LYS A 374 -19.86 -17.25 2.13
N ALA A 375 -19.03 -16.32 2.61
CA ALA A 375 -18.29 -16.48 3.84
C ALA A 375 -19.18 -16.17 5.06
N ASN A 376 -18.92 -16.85 6.17
CA ASN A 376 -19.55 -16.54 7.45
C ASN A 376 -18.78 -15.39 8.15
N LEU A 377 -18.96 -14.16 7.65
CA LEU A 377 -18.30 -12.97 8.16
C LEU A 377 -19.13 -12.31 9.27
N ASP A 378 -18.45 -11.76 10.28
CA ASP A 378 -19.09 -10.78 11.16
C ASP A 378 -19.47 -9.51 10.38
N ALA A 379 -20.38 -8.70 10.94
CA ALA A 379 -20.94 -7.54 10.22
C ALA A 379 -19.89 -6.50 9.80
N PHE A 380 -18.84 -6.31 10.61
CA PHE A 380 -17.80 -5.34 10.33
C PHE A 380 -16.91 -5.82 9.17
N THR A 381 -16.43 -7.06 9.25
CA THR A 381 -15.64 -7.68 8.18
C THR A 381 -16.46 -7.82 6.90
N ALA A 382 -17.76 -8.17 6.99
CA ALA A 382 -18.65 -8.27 5.84
C ALA A 382 -18.77 -6.95 5.08
N ASP A 383 -18.91 -5.83 5.79
CA ASP A 383 -18.99 -4.49 5.17
C ASP A 383 -17.67 -4.13 4.48
N ILE A 384 -16.52 -4.35 5.12
CA ILE A 384 -15.20 -4.10 4.50
C ILE A 384 -15.00 -4.93 3.23
N ILE A 385 -15.29 -6.24 3.29
CA ILE A 385 -15.13 -7.11 2.12
C ILE A 385 -16.12 -6.75 1.01
N MET A 386 -17.31 -6.25 1.35
CA MET A 386 -18.26 -5.73 0.37
C MET A 386 -17.73 -4.46 -0.32
N GLN A 387 -17.07 -3.56 0.41
CA GLN A 387 -16.39 -2.40 -0.17
C GLN A 387 -15.33 -2.86 -1.19
N PHE A 388 -14.46 -3.80 -0.82
CA PHE A 388 -13.42 -4.33 -1.72
C PHE A 388 -14.00 -5.03 -2.94
N ALA A 389 -15.13 -5.72 -2.76
CA ALA A 389 -15.84 -6.36 -3.86
C ALA A 389 -16.29 -5.33 -4.90
N HIS A 390 -16.93 -4.23 -4.48
CA HIS A 390 -17.35 -3.16 -5.39
C HIS A 390 -16.17 -2.44 -6.03
N GLN A 391 -15.09 -2.22 -5.28
CA GLN A 391 -13.85 -1.66 -5.83
C GLN A 391 -13.26 -2.55 -6.93
N GLY A 392 -13.22 -3.87 -6.72
CA GLY A 392 -12.78 -4.83 -7.74
C GLY A 392 -13.63 -4.77 -9.02
N VAL A 393 -14.95 -4.55 -8.92
CA VAL A 393 -15.80 -4.28 -10.10
C VAL A 393 -15.37 -2.99 -10.80
N GLY A 394 -15.10 -1.94 -10.02
CA GLY A 394 -14.56 -0.67 -10.51
C GLY A 394 -13.23 -0.84 -11.24
N HIS A 395 -12.28 -1.60 -10.70
CA HIS A 395 -10.97 -1.86 -11.32
C HIS A 395 -11.11 -2.56 -12.68
N ILE A 396 -11.94 -3.60 -12.75
CA ILE A 396 -12.21 -4.33 -14.01
C ILE A 396 -12.78 -3.36 -15.05
N ARG A 397 -13.74 -2.51 -14.65
CA ARG A 397 -14.29 -1.47 -15.53
C ARG A 397 -13.22 -0.47 -15.96
N ALA A 398 -12.39 0.00 -15.03
CA ALA A 398 -11.33 0.96 -15.29
C ALA A 398 -10.35 0.45 -16.36
N LEU A 399 -9.91 -0.80 -16.22
CA LEU A 399 -9.05 -1.46 -17.19
C LEU A 399 -9.78 -1.62 -18.53
N LYS A 400 -10.99 -2.19 -18.55
CA LYS A 400 -11.75 -2.43 -19.79
C LYS A 400 -12.19 -1.18 -20.54
N ASN A 401 -12.20 -0.03 -19.89
CA ASN A 401 -12.40 1.26 -20.57
C ASN A 401 -11.16 1.72 -21.35
N ASN A 402 -9.99 1.12 -21.11
CA ASN A 402 -8.70 1.52 -21.67
C ASN A 402 -8.01 0.41 -22.48
N VAL A 403 -8.34 -0.85 -22.25
CA VAL A 403 -7.81 -2.01 -23.00
C VAL A 403 -8.95 -2.88 -23.54
N GLU A 404 -8.68 -3.66 -24.59
CA GLU A 404 -9.66 -4.61 -25.15
C GLU A 404 -10.08 -5.65 -24.10
N GLY A 405 -9.09 -6.16 -23.37
CA GLY A 405 -9.30 -7.12 -22.30
C GLY A 405 -9.70 -8.49 -22.82
N PHE A 406 -10.27 -9.31 -21.95
CA PHE A 406 -10.63 -10.69 -22.28
C PHE A 406 -11.79 -11.21 -21.43
N PRO A 407 -12.43 -12.32 -21.86
CA PRO A 407 -13.35 -13.09 -21.02
C PRO A 407 -12.71 -13.47 -19.70
N ARG A 408 -13.45 -13.29 -18.60
CA ARG A 408 -13.06 -13.72 -17.25
C ARG A 408 -12.48 -15.14 -17.32
N PRO A 409 -11.23 -15.39 -16.89
CA PRO A 409 -10.66 -16.73 -16.91
C PRO A 409 -11.40 -17.65 -15.94
N LEU A 410 -11.36 -18.98 -16.19
CA LEU A 410 -11.84 -19.93 -15.19
C LEU A 410 -10.94 -19.86 -13.97
N MET A 411 -11.55 -19.65 -12.80
CA MET A 411 -10.84 -19.54 -11.53
C MET A 411 -11.30 -20.63 -10.55
N ASP A 412 -10.39 -21.14 -9.73
CA ASP A 412 -10.71 -22.06 -8.63
C ASP A 412 -10.64 -21.33 -7.29
N LEU A 413 -11.81 -21.00 -6.75
CA LEU A 413 -12.00 -20.37 -5.45
C LEU A 413 -12.53 -21.37 -4.41
N SER A 414 -12.41 -22.67 -4.68
CA SER A 414 -12.91 -23.70 -3.77
C SER A 414 -12.13 -23.74 -2.45
N PRO A 415 -12.75 -24.20 -1.34
CA PRO A 415 -12.03 -24.49 -0.11
C PRO A 415 -10.82 -25.41 -0.33
N THR A 416 -10.92 -26.37 -1.26
CA THR A 416 -9.83 -27.28 -1.60
C THR A 416 -8.62 -26.54 -2.16
N CYS A 417 -8.80 -25.59 -3.09
CA CYS A 417 -7.71 -24.80 -3.65
C CYS A 417 -6.95 -24.03 -2.55
N PHE A 418 -7.69 -23.32 -1.69
CA PHE A 418 -7.09 -22.61 -0.55
C PHE A 418 -6.44 -23.56 0.45
N SER A 419 -7.06 -24.70 0.75
CA SER A 419 -6.48 -25.70 1.67
C SER A 419 -5.16 -26.26 1.17
N ASN A 420 -5.05 -26.56 -0.14
CA ASN A 420 -3.82 -27.04 -0.74
C ASN A 420 -2.69 -26.01 -0.62
N MET A 421 -3.02 -24.73 -0.77
CA MET A 421 -2.06 -23.65 -0.58
C MET A 421 -1.60 -23.52 0.87
N MET A 422 -2.52 -23.59 1.83
CA MET A 422 -2.16 -23.55 3.26
C MET A 422 -1.34 -24.79 3.66
N ASP A 423 -1.75 -25.98 3.23
CA ASP A 423 -1.00 -27.21 3.46
C ASP A 423 0.43 -27.13 2.89
N LYS A 424 0.58 -26.53 1.71
CA LYS A 424 1.89 -26.30 1.09
C LYS A 424 2.72 -25.30 1.89
N ALA A 425 2.13 -24.23 2.40
CA ALA A 425 2.81 -23.23 3.21
C ALA A 425 3.33 -23.83 4.53
N PHE A 426 2.58 -24.77 5.12
CA PHE A 426 2.95 -25.41 6.38
C PHE A 426 3.77 -26.70 6.22
N GLY A 427 3.86 -27.25 5.02
CA GLY A 427 4.53 -28.52 4.74
C GLY A 427 3.79 -29.75 5.29
N HIS A 428 2.54 -29.60 5.73
CA HIS A 428 1.67 -30.68 6.20
C HIS A 428 0.21 -30.35 5.97
N SER A 429 -0.65 -31.37 5.95
CA SER A 429 -2.10 -31.14 5.84
C SER A 429 -2.75 -30.78 7.16
N PHE A 430 -3.67 -29.80 7.13
CA PHE A 430 -4.53 -29.50 8.27
C PHE A 430 -5.69 -30.50 8.40
N SER A 431 -6.08 -30.80 9.64
CA SER A 431 -7.28 -31.58 9.95
C SER A 431 -8.09 -30.87 11.04
N PRO A 432 -9.28 -30.32 10.74
CA PRO A 432 -9.91 -30.27 9.40
C PRO A 432 -9.11 -29.41 8.40
N SER A 433 -9.35 -29.61 7.09
CA SER A 433 -8.71 -28.82 6.04
C SER A 433 -9.07 -27.33 6.14
N PHE A 434 -8.15 -26.46 5.72
CA PHE A 434 -8.37 -25.02 5.78
C PHE A 434 -9.56 -24.60 4.91
N ASN A 435 -10.53 -23.88 5.49
CA ASN A 435 -11.68 -23.36 4.77
C ASN A 435 -11.72 -21.82 4.84
N PRO A 436 -11.54 -21.10 3.73
CA PRO A 436 -11.54 -19.63 3.70
C PRO A 436 -12.90 -19.03 4.05
N TYR A 437 -14.00 -19.78 3.87
CA TYR A 437 -15.37 -19.27 4.08
C TYR A 437 -15.91 -19.49 5.49
N ALA A 438 -15.11 -20.09 6.40
CA ALA A 438 -15.59 -20.56 7.69
C ALA A 438 -15.90 -19.44 8.69
N ASN A 439 -15.10 -18.37 8.70
CA ASN A 439 -15.22 -17.22 9.59
C ASN A 439 -14.38 -16.04 9.07
N SER A 440 -14.49 -14.86 9.71
CA SER A 440 -13.73 -13.65 9.34
C SER A 440 -12.21 -13.83 9.32
N ILE A 441 -11.62 -14.50 10.32
CA ILE A 441 -10.15 -14.70 10.37
C ILE A 441 -9.68 -15.60 9.22
N ASN A 442 -10.36 -16.71 8.96
CA ASN A 442 -10.01 -17.58 7.84
C ASN A 442 -10.16 -16.85 6.50
N PHE A 443 -11.20 -16.02 6.36
CA PHE A 443 -11.39 -15.25 5.15
C PHE A 443 -10.29 -14.21 4.97
N LEU A 444 -9.95 -13.44 6.00
CA LEU A 444 -8.86 -12.47 5.97
C LEU A 444 -7.49 -13.13 5.69
N LEU A 445 -7.21 -14.30 6.29
CA LEU A 445 -6.00 -15.06 6.00
C LEU A 445 -5.93 -15.54 4.54
N ALA A 446 -7.08 -15.89 3.94
CA ALA A 446 -7.15 -16.20 2.52
C ALA A 446 -6.99 -14.94 1.66
N SER A 447 -7.58 -13.82 2.07
CA SER A 447 -7.47 -12.51 1.41
C SER A 447 -6.05 -11.93 1.45
N TYR A 448 -5.27 -12.21 2.51
CA TYR A 448 -3.87 -11.77 2.69
C TYR A 448 -2.97 -12.12 1.48
N LEU A 449 -3.37 -13.12 0.69
CA LEU A 449 -2.70 -13.48 -0.56
C LEU A 449 -2.89 -12.45 -1.68
N LEU A 450 -4.12 -11.97 -1.89
CA LEU A 450 -4.54 -11.52 -3.21
C LEU A 450 -4.13 -10.07 -3.52
N PRO A 451 -4.51 -9.04 -2.72
CA PRO A 451 -4.17 -7.66 -3.06
C PRO A 451 -2.66 -7.42 -3.08
N TYR A 452 -1.91 -8.11 -2.21
CA TYR A 452 -0.45 -8.07 -2.22
C TYR A 452 0.19 -8.52 -3.54
N VAL A 453 -0.34 -9.59 -4.16
CA VAL A 453 0.20 -10.05 -5.45
C VAL A 453 -0.16 -9.05 -6.56
N ALA A 454 -1.33 -8.41 -6.48
CA ALA A 454 -1.72 -7.37 -7.43
C ALA A 454 -0.90 -6.09 -7.30
N LEU A 455 -0.73 -5.56 -6.07
CA LEU A 455 0.06 -4.33 -5.84
C LEU A 455 1.51 -4.50 -6.31
N THR A 456 2.13 -5.65 -6.01
CA THR A 456 3.53 -5.91 -6.44
C THR A 456 3.65 -6.04 -7.96
N GLY A 457 2.57 -6.45 -8.64
CA GLY A 457 2.46 -6.44 -10.09
C GLY A 457 2.33 -5.03 -10.67
N TYR A 458 1.41 -4.21 -10.18
CA TYR A 458 1.26 -2.82 -10.65
C TYR A 458 2.55 -2.02 -10.44
N GLU A 459 3.19 -2.17 -9.29
CA GLU A 459 4.45 -1.49 -9.00
C GLU A 459 5.57 -1.95 -9.93
N SER A 460 5.57 -3.23 -10.33
CA SER A 460 6.48 -3.73 -11.36
C SER A 460 6.17 -3.18 -12.76
N LEU A 461 4.91 -2.94 -13.11
CA LEU A 461 4.52 -2.47 -14.46
C LEU A 461 4.77 -0.97 -14.66
N ASN A 462 4.55 -0.17 -13.61
CA ASN A 462 4.61 1.29 -13.65
C ASN A 462 5.86 1.89 -14.35
N PRO A 463 7.10 1.45 -14.08
CA PRO A 463 8.28 2.01 -14.74
C PRO A 463 8.33 1.77 -16.26
N HIS A 464 7.62 0.76 -16.78
CA HIS A 464 7.67 0.37 -18.19
C HIS A 464 6.60 1.04 -19.05
N LEU A 465 5.57 1.65 -18.45
CA LEU A 465 4.48 2.30 -19.16
C LEU A 465 4.93 3.60 -19.84
N GLN A 466 4.50 3.77 -21.09
CA GLN A 466 4.92 4.87 -21.95
C GLN A 466 3.96 6.06 -21.89
N SER A 467 2.66 5.79 -22.00
CA SER A 467 1.65 6.84 -22.00
C SER A 467 1.37 7.36 -20.58
N PRO A 468 1.23 8.68 -20.40
CA PRO A 468 0.69 9.26 -19.16
C PRO A 468 -0.66 8.66 -18.74
N ILE A 469 -1.52 8.27 -19.70
CA ILE A 469 -2.83 7.67 -19.43
C ILE A 469 -2.65 6.32 -18.73
N SER A 470 -1.78 5.47 -19.28
CA SER A 470 -1.48 4.15 -18.72
C SER A 470 -0.86 4.26 -17.33
N ARG A 471 0.09 5.19 -17.16
CA ARG A 471 0.75 5.47 -15.87
C ARG A 471 -0.24 5.94 -14.82
N ARG A 472 -1.21 6.79 -15.20
CA ARG A 472 -2.27 7.22 -14.31
C ARG A 472 -3.18 6.07 -13.88
N LEU A 473 -3.56 5.22 -14.83
CA LEU A 473 -4.40 4.06 -14.53
C LEU A 473 -3.67 3.06 -13.61
N CYS A 474 -2.41 2.75 -13.94
CA CYS A 474 -1.58 1.81 -13.19
C CYS A 474 -1.31 2.27 -11.75
N ALA A 475 -0.85 3.50 -11.56
CA ALA A 475 -0.55 4.02 -10.23
C ALA A 475 -1.81 4.16 -9.37
N GLY A 476 -2.92 4.58 -9.96
CA GLY A 476 -4.15 4.70 -9.20
C GLY A 476 -4.70 3.35 -8.74
N LEU A 477 -4.55 2.29 -9.54
CA LEU A 477 -4.89 0.92 -9.14
C LEU A 477 -3.86 0.36 -8.14
N LEU A 478 -2.58 0.69 -8.29
CA LEU A 478 -1.54 0.37 -7.30
C LEU A 478 -1.88 0.91 -5.91
N GLY A 479 -2.31 2.17 -5.83
CA GLY A 479 -2.72 2.79 -4.58
C GLY A 479 -3.87 2.03 -3.89
N VAL A 480 -4.93 1.71 -4.63
CA VAL A 480 -6.07 0.95 -4.09
C VAL A 480 -5.69 -0.47 -3.68
N GLN A 481 -4.93 -1.19 -4.50
CA GLN A 481 -4.46 -2.54 -4.16
C GLN A 481 -3.57 -2.55 -2.91
N SER A 482 -2.70 -1.53 -2.77
CA SER A 482 -1.86 -1.38 -1.58
C SER A 482 -2.69 -1.07 -0.33
N ALA A 483 -3.72 -0.24 -0.48
CA ALA A 483 -4.65 0.10 0.57
C ALA A 483 -5.49 -1.09 1.05
N GLN A 484 -5.98 -1.93 0.12
CA GLN A 484 -6.71 -3.16 0.44
C GLN A 484 -5.81 -4.17 1.20
N ASP A 485 -4.57 -4.37 0.74
CA ASP A 485 -3.59 -5.21 1.45
C ASP A 485 -3.36 -4.70 2.88
N ALA A 486 -3.14 -3.40 3.02
CA ALA A 486 -2.87 -2.75 4.30
C ALA A 486 -4.02 -2.90 5.31
N VAL A 487 -5.27 -2.77 4.87
CA VAL A 487 -6.45 -2.99 5.73
C VAL A 487 -6.51 -4.46 6.17
N ILE A 488 -6.34 -5.43 5.26
CA ILE A 488 -6.33 -6.86 5.62
C ILE A 488 -5.23 -7.14 6.64
N ARG A 489 -4.02 -6.62 6.39
CA ARG A 489 -2.88 -6.74 7.30
C ARG A 489 -3.18 -6.13 8.66
N ALA A 490 -3.78 -4.94 8.73
CA ALA A 490 -4.13 -4.29 10.00
C ALA A 490 -5.18 -5.07 10.79
N LEU A 491 -6.21 -5.59 10.12
CA LEU A 491 -7.23 -6.43 10.79
C LEU A 491 -6.61 -7.72 11.32
N LEU A 492 -5.74 -8.38 10.55
CA LEU A 492 -5.01 -9.55 11.03
C LEU A 492 -4.00 -9.21 12.13
N TYR A 493 -3.38 -8.03 12.09
CA TYR A 493 -2.39 -7.58 13.06
C TYR A 493 -3.00 -7.42 14.46
N GLN A 494 -4.24 -6.92 14.55
CA GLN A 494 -5.01 -6.89 15.81
C GLN A 494 -5.18 -8.27 16.45
N HIS A 495 -5.12 -9.33 15.63
CA HIS A 495 -5.24 -10.72 16.05
C HIS A 495 -3.92 -11.50 15.96
N ALA A 496 -2.77 -10.85 15.76
CA ALA A 496 -1.50 -11.50 15.45
C ALA A 496 -1.13 -12.64 16.43
N SER A 497 -1.36 -12.45 17.74
CA SER A 497 -1.09 -13.44 18.79
C SER A 497 -2.23 -14.44 19.04
N SER A 498 -3.39 -14.24 18.43
CA SER A 498 -4.55 -15.11 18.57
C SER A 498 -4.35 -16.40 17.77
N LYS A 499 -4.76 -17.54 18.34
CA LYS A 499 -4.79 -18.81 17.62
C LYS A 499 -5.96 -18.86 16.65
N VAL A 500 -5.70 -19.37 15.46
CA VAL A 500 -6.70 -19.67 14.45
C VAL A 500 -7.27 -21.05 14.75
N GLU A 501 -8.45 -21.08 15.36
CA GLU A 501 -9.15 -22.34 15.63
C GLU A 501 -9.74 -22.93 14.34
N PRO A 502 -9.67 -24.27 14.14
CA PRO A 502 -9.17 -25.31 15.06
C PRO A 502 -7.68 -25.69 14.86
N TYR A 503 -6.91 -24.93 14.08
CA TYR A 503 -5.57 -25.32 13.64
C TYR A 503 -4.50 -25.17 14.74
N GLY A 504 -4.77 -24.38 15.77
CA GLY A 504 -3.88 -24.21 16.93
C GLY A 504 -2.63 -23.36 16.69
N VAL A 505 -2.52 -22.74 15.51
CA VAL A 505 -1.43 -21.86 15.04
C VAL A 505 -1.90 -20.40 15.11
N THR A 506 -0.99 -19.47 15.43
CA THR A 506 -1.32 -18.05 15.52
C THR A 506 -1.52 -17.37 14.16
N VAL A 507 -2.23 -16.24 14.13
CA VAL A 507 -2.36 -15.42 12.90
C VAL A 507 -1.00 -14.94 12.38
N ALA A 508 -0.09 -14.56 13.27
CA ALA A 508 1.28 -14.17 12.90
C ALA A 508 2.04 -15.32 12.22
N GLU A 509 1.94 -16.54 12.74
CA GLU A 509 2.56 -17.72 12.13
C GLU A 509 1.93 -18.03 10.77
N PHE A 510 0.60 -18.00 10.65
CA PHE A 510 -0.08 -18.19 9.36
C PHE A 510 0.42 -17.20 8.30
N THR A 511 0.44 -15.90 8.62
CA THR A 511 0.89 -14.88 7.67
C THR A 511 2.38 -15.04 7.32
N SER A 512 3.22 -15.43 8.28
CA SER A 512 4.63 -15.74 8.03
C SER A 512 4.79 -16.91 7.05
N GLN A 513 4.07 -18.02 7.24
CA GLN A 513 4.14 -19.18 6.35
C GLN A 513 3.60 -18.88 4.95
N ILE A 514 2.49 -18.13 4.85
CA ILE A 514 1.95 -17.69 3.55
C ILE A 514 2.98 -16.81 2.82
N SER A 515 3.63 -15.90 3.53
CA SER A 515 4.65 -15.02 2.94
C SER A 515 5.90 -15.79 2.47
N GLN A 516 6.36 -16.76 3.26
CA GLN A 516 7.46 -17.65 2.87
C GLN A 516 7.10 -18.42 1.59
N LEU A 517 5.91 -19.03 1.54
CA LEU A 517 5.45 -19.73 0.34
C LEU A 517 5.40 -18.82 -0.89
N ARG A 518 4.94 -17.57 -0.75
CA ARG A 518 4.94 -16.60 -1.87
C ARG A 518 6.34 -16.30 -2.38
N ASN A 519 7.32 -16.17 -1.49
CA ASN A 519 8.72 -15.96 -1.86
C ASN A 519 9.28 -17.20 -2.60
N GLU A 520 9.04 -18.40 -2.06
CA GLU A 520 9.46 -19.65 -2.69
C GLU A 520 8.85 -19.84 -4.09
N LEU A 521 7.54 -19.60 -4.23
CA LEU A 521 6.85 -19.73 -5.50
C LEU A 521 7.29 -18.67 -6.52
N GLY A 522 7.49 -17.42 -6.09
CA GLY A 522 7.99 -16.37 -6.98
C GLY A 522 9.39 -16.71 -7.53
N GLY A 523 10.23 -17.30 -6.69
CA GLY A 523 11.53 -17.84 -7.05
C GLY A 523 12.65 -16.80 -7.12
N THR A 524 12.40 -15.56 -6.71
CA THR A 524 13.35 -14.44 -6.81
C THR A 524 13.30 -13.54 -5.57
N GLY A 525 14.35 -13.62 -4.75
CA GLY A 525 14.48 -12.82 -3.52
C GLY A 525 13.39 -13.04 -2.48
N ASN A 526 13.52 -12.33 -1.35
CA ASN A 526 12.46 -12.22 -0.35
C ASN A 526 11.72 -10.90 -0.61
N LYS A 527 10.50 -11.02 -1.12
CA LYS A 527 9.67 -9.91 -1.57
C LYS A 527 8.31 -9.93 -0.89
N ASP A 528 8.29 -10.42 0.34
CA ASP A 528 7.12 -10.52 1.20
C ASP A 528 7.53 -10.96 2.60
N GLU A 529 6.81 -10.48 3.59
CA GLU A 529 7.07 -10.71 5.00
C GLU A 529 5.74 -10.76 5.77
N GLY A 530 5.68 -11.64 6.78
CA GLY A 530 4.54 -11.79 7.68
C GLY A 530 4.36 -10.57 8.60
N LEU A 531 3.30 -10.59 9.42
CA LEU A 531 2.90 -9.48 10.29
C LEU A 531 3.85 -9.18 11.46
N ILE A 532 4.76 -10.10 11.75
CA ILE A 532 5.76 -9.97 12.81
C ILE A 532 7.13 -10.20 12.18
N ALA A 533 8.03 -9.23 12.37
CA ALA A 533 9.39 -9.34 11.88
C ALA A 533 10.11 -10.50 12.59
N PRO A 534 10.92 -11.31 11.88
CA PRO A 534 11.70 -12.36 12.53
C PRO A 534 12.65 -11.74 13.56
N SER A 535 12.83 -12.39 14.71
CA SER A 535 13.65 -11.88 15.83
C SER A 535 15.11 -11.58 15.48
N SER A 536 15.60 -12.04 14.32
CA SER A 536 16.93 -11.78 13.76
C SER A 536 16.99 -10.56 12.82
N ALA A 537 15.87 -9.92 12.50
CA ALA A 537 15.82 -8.78 11.61
C ALA A 537 16.30 -7.51 12.34
N SER A 538 17.62 -7.28 12.34
CA SER A 538 18.18 -5.97 12.67
C SER A 538 18.01 -5.04 11.47
N SER A 539 17.12 -4.04 11.55
CA SER A 539 17.27 -2.88 10.65
C SER A 539 18.44 -2.03 11.12
N ALA A 540 19.03 -1.27 10.21
CA ALA A 540 20.11 -0.33 10.48
C ALA A 540 19.74 0.80 11.47
N GLU A 541 18.48 0.89 11.91
CA GLU A 541 17.90 2.00 12.66
C GLU A 541 17.61 1.65 14.13
N GLY A 542 18.15 0.55 14.64
CA GLY A 542 17.91 0.16 16.02
C GLY A 542 16.46 -0.28 16.28
N LYS A 543 15.92 -1.11 15.38
CA LYS A 543 14.66 -1.90 15.52
C LYS A 543 14.63 -2.84 16.75
N HIS A 544 15.25 -2.48 17.86
CA HIS A 544 15.32 -3.32 19.05
C HIS A 544 14.01 -3.35 19.87
N HIS A 545 12.95 -2.63 19.45
CA HIS A 545 11.76 -2.44 20.29
C HIS A 545 10.37 -2.58 19.62
N HIS A 546 10.24 -2.75 18.30
CA HIS A 546 8.93 -2.99 17.66
C HIS A 546 8.95 -4.28 16.83
N LEU A 547 8.09 -5.23 17.20
CA LEU A 547 8.00 -6.56 16.58
C LEU A 547 7.08 -6.57 15.34
N GLY A 548 6.19 -5.57 15.21
CA GLY A 548 5.23 -5.47 14.12
C GLY A 548 5.86 -5.22 12.76
N ASN A 549 5.22 -5.77 11.73
CA ASN A 549 5.56 -5.57 10.33
C ASN A 549 4.27 -5.41 9.51
N LEU A 550 3.66 -4.23 9.66
CA LEU A 550 2.33 -3.97 9.14
C LEU A 550 2.30 -3.95 7.61
N PHE A 551 3.38 -3.51 6.94
CA PHE A 551 3.52 -3.54 5.49
C PHE A 551 4.77 -4.35 5.12
N ALA A 552 4.69 -5.17 4.07
CA ALA A 552 5.86 -5.86 3.54
C ALA A 552 6.54 -4.96 2.50
N GLU A 553 7.68 -4.40 2.90
CA GLU A 553 8.39 -3.36 2.16
C GLU A 553 9.88 -3.67 2.05
N ASN A 554 10.54 -3.07 1.06
CA ASN A 554 11.98 -3.17 0.92
C ASN A 554 12.74 -2.30 1.95
N SER A 555 14.07 -2.35 1.91
CA SER A 555 14.96 -1.63 2.87
C SER A 555 14.85 -0.10 2.87
N ASN A 556 14.11 0.50 1.94
CA ASN A 556 13.79 1.93 1.94
C ASN A 556 12.30 2.18 2.20
N ALA A 557 11.58 1.24 2.80
CA ALA A 557 10.15 1.33 3.07
C ALA A 557 9.33 1.62 1.80
N MET A 558 9.62 0.92 0.70
CA MET A 558 8.79 0.98 -0.52
C MET A 558 8.24 -0.40 -0.85
N CYS A 559 7.08 -0.45 -1.52
CA CYS A 559 6.48 -1.70 -1.96
C CYS A 559 7.46 -2.57 -2.79
N TYR A 560 7.34 -3.89 -2.63
CA TYR A 560 8.07 -4.84 -3.46
C TYR A 560 7.53 -4.91 -4.89
N GLN A 561 8.33 -5.49 -5.79
CA GLN A 561 7.98 -5.67 -7.20
C GLN A 561 8.03 -7.14 -7.60
N ARG A 562 6.98 -7.61 -8.29
CA ARG A 562 6.95 -8.95 -8.88
C ARG A 562 6.62 -8.85 -10.36
N ALA A 563 7.47 -9.47 -11.16
CA ALA A 563 7.24 -9.63 -12.58
C ALA A 563 5.98 -10.46 -12.87
N PRO A 564 5.37 -10.34 -14.06
CA PRO A 564 4.31 -11.22 -14.53
C PRO A 564 4.64 -12.71 -14.35
N LYS A 565 5.88 -13.12 -14.66
CA LYS A 565 6.34 -14.51 -14.47
C LYS A 565 6.23 -14.97 -13.02
N GLU A 566 6.73 -14.17 -12.07
CA GLU A 566 6.67 -14.47 -10.64
C GLU A 566 5.21 -14.57 -10.16
N ILE A 567 4.37 -13.63 -10.60
CA ILE A 567 2.94 -13.62 -10.30
C ILE A 567 2.28 -14.90 -10.78
N LEU A 568 2.52 -15.33 -12.02
CA LEU A 568 1.95 -16.58 -12.55
C LEU A 568 2.44 -17.80 -11.78
N ARG A 569 3.73 -17.85 -11.41
CA ARG A 569 4.26 -18.96 -10.58
C ARG A 569 3.54 -19.08 -9.23
N ILE A 570 3.23 -17.93 -8.61
CA ILE A 570 2.47 -17.86 -7.35
C ILE A 570 1.01 -18.25 -7.57
N MET A 571 0.33 -17.61 -8.53
CA MET A 571 -1.10 -17.84 -8.78
C MET A 571 -1.42 -19.25 -9.27
N TYR A 572 -0.48 -19.91 -9.96
CA TYR A 572 -0.62 -21.32 -10.35
C TYR A 572 -0.25 -22.30 -9.23
N GLY A 573 0.36 -21.83 -8.14
CA GLY A 573 0.74 -22.63 -6.96
C GLY A 573 1.85 -23.66 -7.22
N LYS A 574 2.47 -23.65 -8.42
CA LYS A 574 3.44 -24.67 -8.87
C LYS A 574 4.88 -24.19 -8.91
N GLY A 575 5.13 -22.89 -8.79
CA GLY A 575 6.49 -22.33 -8.93
C GLY A 575 6.94 -22.23 -10.39
N THR A 576 6.05 -22.52 -11.35
CA THR A 576 6.33 -22.46 -12.80
C THR A 576 5.23 -21.70 -13.54
N ALA A 577 5.61 -20.69 -14.34
CA ALA A 577 4.66 -19.84 -15.06
C ALA A 577 4.07 -20.51 -16.32
N GLY A 578 4.68 -21.58 -16.82
CA GLY A 578 4.21 -22.31 -18.00
C GLY A 578 3.22 -23.44 -17.72
N VAL A 579 2.93 -23.73 -16.45
CA VAL A 579 2.05 -24.83 -16.06
C VAL A 579 0.87 -24.30 -15.23
N PRO A 580 -0.33 -24.17 -15.82
CA PRO A 580 -1.54 -23.76 -15.13
C PRO A 580 -1.87 -24.60 -13.89
N GLY A 581 -2.60 -24.01 -12.94
CA GLY A 581 -2.96 -24.63 -11.68
C GLY A 581 -3.49 -23.61 -10.68
N GLY A 582 -3.63 -24.03 -9.42
CA GLY A 582 -4.02 -23.13 -8.32
C GLY A 582 -5.29 -22.34 -8.67
N PHE A 583 -5.22 -21.02 -8.54
CA PHE A 583 -6.34 -20.12 -8.79
C PHE A 583 -6.75 -20.03 -10.26
N PHE A 584 -5.90 -20.43 -11.21
CA PHE A 584 -6.18 -20.42 -12.64
C PHE A 584 -5.92 -21.81 -13.25
N PRO A 585 -6.84 -22.77 -13.06
CA PRO A 585 -6.64 -24.16 -13.50
C PRO A 585 -6.38 -24.30 -15.01
N ASN A 586 -6.94 -23.41 -15.83
CA ASN A 586 -6.73 -23.38 -17.28
C ASN A 586 -5.73 -22.31 -17.75
N GLY A 587 -5.12 -21.59 -16.81
CA GLY A 587 -4.17 -20.51 -17.07
C GLY A 587 -4.84 -19.14 -17.12
N ALA A 588 -4.03 -18.12 -16.85
CA ALA A 588 -4.40 -16.72 -16.99
C ALA A 588 -4.47 -16.31 -18.47
N ASN A 589 -5.23 -15.26 -18.76
CA ASN A 589 -5.50 -14.71 -20.09
C ASN A 589 -4.67 -13.45 -20.39
N GLY A 590 -4.77 -12.95 -21.62
CA GLY A 590 -3.98 -11.83 -22.14
C GLY A 590 -2.68 -12.28 -22.81
N ARG A 591 -2.10 -11.42 -23.66
CA ARG A 591 -0.93 -11.75 -24.48
C ARG A 591 0.27 -12.18 -23.63
N ILE A 592 0.56 -11.43 -22.57
CA ILE A 592 1.69 -11.71 -21.68
C ILE A 592 1.52 -13.06 -20.97
N ALA A 593 0.37 -13.31 -20.34
CA ALA A 593 0.17 -14.56 -19.60
C ALA A 593 0.21 -15.80 -20.50
N LYS A 594 -0.44 -15.73 -21.68
CA LYS A 594 -0.44 -16.83 -22.65
C LYS A 594 0.94 -17.11 -23.24
N SER A 595 1.81 -16.10 -23.33
CA SER A 595 3.17 -16.28 -23.87
C SER A 595 4.01 -17.29 -23.06
N TYR A 596 3.80 -17.41 -21.75
CA TYR A 596 4.51 -18.39 -20.90
C TYR A 596 3.99 -19.82 -21.04
N LEU A 597 2.77 -20.03 -21.53
CA LEU A 597 2.19 -21.36 -21.71
C LEU A 597 2.69 -22.07 -22.97
N HIS A 598 3.18 -21.30 -23.94
CA HIS A 598 3.52 -21.79 -25.28
C HIS A 598 5.02 -21.83 -25.57
N ASN A 599 5.87 -21.29 -24.69
CA ASN A 599 7.33 -21.33 -24.83
C ASN A 599 7.97 -22.07 -23.65
N SER A 600 8.62 -23.20 -23.94
CA SER A 600 9.44 -23.96 -22.97
C SER A 600 10.76 -23.28 -22.60
N ASP A 601 11.13 -22.22 -23.31
CA ASP A 601 12.47 -21.62 -23.28
C ASP A 601 12.58 -20.35 -22.41
N PHE A 602 11.55 -20.02 -21.61
CA PHE A 602 11.55 -18.87 -20.69
C PHE A 602 11.56 -19.23 -19.22
#